data_AF-A0A2S9CMJ8-F1
#
_entry.id   AF-A0A2S9CMJ8-F1
#
_cell.length_a   1.000
_cell.length_b   1.000
_cell.length_c   1.000
_cell.angle_alpha   90.00
_cell.angle_beta   90.00
_cell.angle_gamma   90.00
#
_symmetry.space_group_name_H-M   'P 1'
#
loop_
_entity.id
_entity.type
_entity.pdbx_description
1 polymer ?
#
loop_
_entity_poly.entity_id
_entity_poly.type
_entity_poly.pdbx_seq_one_letter_code
_entity_poly.pdbx_strand_id
1 'polypeptide(L)'
;MKKQFQNWTLFFLVGIIAIIAGLIASVVLMTGSSAEDGLFGMYILFSLIPILLVIIIDRILVWKFGNKIVNKVQFAILLFIILLWMVRFVLNLFL
;
A
#
# COMPACT_ATOMS: atom_id res chain seq x y z
N MET A 1 16.85 -22.39 10.03
CA MET A 1 16.07 -21.30 9.40
C MET A 1 14.85 -21.03 10.27
N LYS A 2 14.61 -19.86 10.92
CA LYS A 2 13.22 -19.54 11.40
C LYS A 2 12.89 -18.19 12.09
N LYS A 3 13.79 -17.24 12.37
CA LYS A 3 13.36 -15.96 13.02
C LYS A 3 13.15 -14.78 12.06
N GLN A 4 13.82 -14.77 10.91
CA GLN A 4 13.83 -13.58 10.03
C GLN A 4 12.57 -13.44 9.15
N PHE A 5 11.97 -14.56 8.74
CA PHE A 5 10.69 -14.57 8.01
C PHE A 5 9.46 -14.37 8.91
N GLN A 6 9.64 -14.39 10.24
CA GLN A 6 8.55 -14.25 11.19
C GLN A 6 8.15 -12.79 11.44
N ASN A 7 8.80 -11.82 10.77
CA ASN A 7 8.55 -10.38 10.89
C ASN A 7 7.97 -9.75 9.62
N TRP A 8 7.64 -10.56 8.61
CA TRP A 8 7.02 -10.08 7.38
C TRP A 8 5.52 -9.89 7.65
N THR A 9 5.07 -8.65 7.55
CA THR A 9 3.66 -8.29 7.65
C THR A 9 3.09 -8.10 6.26
N LEU A 10 1.77 -8.23 6.15
CA LEU A 10 1.05 -8.00 4.90
C LEU A 10 1.33 -6.59 4.35
N PHE A 11 1.29 -5.58 5.21
CA PHE A 11 1.50 -4.19 4.78
C PHE A 11 2.94 -3.91 4.35
N PHE A 12 3.92 -4.58 4.95
CA PHE A 12 5.32 -4.42 4.54
C PHE A 12 5.60 -5.04 3.17
N LEU A 13 5.09 -6.25 2.92
CA LEU A 13 5.26 -6.90 1.63
C LEU A 13 4.55 -6.10 0.52
N VAL A 14 3.28 -5.75 0.74
CA VAL A 14 2.49 -4.97 -0.23
C VAL A 14 3.10 -3.57 -0.41
N GLY A 15 3.56 -2.94 0.67
CA GLY A 15 4.19 -1.62 0.62
C GLY A 15 5.48 -1.60 -0.20
N ILE A 16 6.37 -2.60 -0.04
CA ILE A 16 7.59 -2.70 -0.86
C ILE A 16 7.23 -2.90 -2.34
N ILE A 17 6.28 -3.79 -2.64
CA ILE A 17 5.83 -4.03 -4.01
C ILE A 17 5.25 -2.74 -4.60
N ALA A 18 4.43 -2.01 -3.84
CA ALA A 18 3.85 -0.74 -4.25
C ALA A 18 4.91 0.34 -4.51
N ILE A 19 5.98 0.41 -3.69
CA ILE A 19 7.09 1.34 -3.93
C ILE A 19 7.83 0.99 -5.21
N ILE A 20 8.19 -0.28 -5.42
CA ILE A 20 8.91 -0.70 -6.62
C ILE A 20 8.07 -0.46 -7.88
N ALA A 21 6.83 -0.94 -7.89
CA ALA A 21 5.92 -0.77 -9.02
C ALA A 21 5.59 0.71 -9.28
N GLY A 22 5.35 1.49 -8.21
CA GLY A 22 5.05 2.90 -8.29
C GLY A 22 6.23 3.73 -8.80
N LEU A 23 7.46 3.41 -8.39
CA LEU A 23 8.67 4.06 -8.95
C LEU A 23 8.82 3.78 -10.44
N ILE A 24 8.70 2.51 -10.85
CA ILE A 24 8.78 2.12 -12.27
C ILE A 24 7.70 2.84 -13.07
N ALA A 25 6.45 2.80 -12.61
CA ALA A 25 5.33 3.47 -13.28
C ALA A 25 5.55 4.98 -13.38
N SER A 26 6.01 5.62 -12.29
CA SER A 26 6.29 7.07 -12.27
C SER A 26 7.34 7.45 -13.31
N VAL A 27 8.45 6.71 -13.38
CA VAL A 27 9.51 6.99 -14.36
C VAL A 27 8.99 6.82 -15.78
N VAL A 28 8.31 5.71 -16.08
CA VAL A 28 7.77 5.44 -17.42
C VAL A 28 6.83 6.55 -17.86
N LEU A 29 5.90 6.96 -17.00
CA LEU A 29 4.92 8.02 -17.28
C LEU A 29 5.57 9.40 -17.42
N MET A 30 6.55 9.72 -16.57
CA MET A 30 7.30 10.98 -16.65
C MET A 30 8.19 11.08 -17.90
N THR A 31 8.59 9.96 -18.48
CA THR A 31 9.29 9.90 -19.77
C THR A 31 8.34 9.82 -20.97
N GLY A 32 7.03 9.82 -20.73
CA GLY A 32 6.00 9.80 -21.77
C GLY A 32 5.98 11.07 -22.62
N SER A 33 5.29 11.01 -23.77
CA SER A 33 5.21 12.12 -24.71
C SER A 33 4.14 13.15 -24.37
N SER A 34 3.21 12.84 -23.46
CA SER A 34 2.12 13.73 -23.07
C SER A 34 2.39 14.44 -21.74
N ALA A 35 1.91 15.68 -21.63
CA ALA A 35 2.00 16.45 -20.38
C ALA A 35 1.14 15.83 -19.25
N GLU A 36 0.03 15.18 -19.62
CA GLU A 36 -0.85 14.49 -18.68
C GLU A 36 -0.15 13.27 -18.04
N ASP A 37 0.58 12.48 -18.83
CA ASP A 37 1.38 11.35 -18.32
C ASP A 37 2.45 11.84 -17.35
N GLY A 38 3.13 12.94 -17.68
CA GLY A 38 4.13 13.56 -16.81
C GLY A 38 3.57 13.97 -15.44
N LEU A 39 2.40 14.61 -15.44
CA LEU A 39 1.69 14.98 -14.21
C LEU A 39 1.25 13.74 -13.42
N PHE A 40 0.67 12.74 -14.10
CA PHE A 40 0.22 11.52 -13.45
C PHE A 40 1.38 10.74 -12.81
N GLY A 41 2.52 10.66 -13.50
CA GLY A 41 3.75 10.08 -12.95
C GLY A 41 4.25 10.83 -11.72
N MET A 42 4.18 12.16 -11.70
CA MET A 42 4.46 12.97 -10.49
C MET A 42 3.51 12.65 -9.34
N TYR A 43 2.20 12.55 -9.61
CA TYR A 43 1.22 12.18 -8.59
C TYR A 43 1.52 10.80 -7.97
N ILE A 44 1.88 9.81 -8.79
CA ILE A 44 2.28 8.49 -8.28
C ILE A 44 3.53 8.63 -7.41
N LEU A 45 4.53 9.40 -7.84
CA LEU A 45 5.77 9.60 -7.09
C LEU A 45 5.52 10.25 -5.72
N PHE A 46 4.67 11.27 -5.66
CA PHE A 46 4.26 11.87 -4.38
C PHE A 46 3.44 10.92 -3.51
N SER A 47 2.63 10.04 -4.11
CA SER A 47 1.85 9.02 -3.38
C SER A 47 2.73 7.96 -2.69
N LEU A 48 4.00 7.83 -3.09
CA LEU A 48 4.94 6.93 -2.41
C LEU A 48 5.32 7.42 -1.00
N ILE A 49 5.26 8.73 -0.75
CA ILE A 49 5.57 9.31 0.57
C ILE A 49 4.64 8.77 1.66
N PRO A 50 3.29 8.85 1.53
CA PRO A 50 2.40 8.28 2.54
C PRO A 50 2.53 6.75 2.63
N ILE A 51 2.80 6.04 1.53
CA ILE A 51 3.06 4.59 1.56
C ILE A 51 4.28 4.29 2.45
N LEU A 52 5.36 5.05 2.29
CA LEU A 52 6.58 4.90 3.07
C LEU A 52 6.33 5.16 4.57
N LEU A 53 5.50 6.16 4.91
CA LEU A 53 5.08 6.40 6.30
C LEU A 53 4.30 5.21 6.89
N VAL A 54 3.38 4.62 6.12
CA VAL A 54 2.62 3.43 6.57
C VAL A 54 3.56 2.26 6.84
N ILE A 55 4.58 2.04 6.00
CA ILE A 55 5.59 1.00 6.19
C ILE A 55 6.39 1.25 7.48
N ILE A 56 6.85 2.49 7.71
CA ILE A 56 7.61 2.83 8.93
C ILE A 56 6.76 2.57 10.18
N ILE A 57 5.50 3.01 10.18
CA ILE A 57 4.57 2.80 11.30
C ILE A 57 4.35 1.30 11.53
N ASP A 58 4.14 0.52 10.47
CA ASP A 58 4.04 -0.94 10.55
C ASP A 58 5.26 -1.55 11.24
N ARG A 59 6.48 -1.18 10.84
CA ARG A 59 7.71 -1.70 11.46
C ARG A 59 7.79 -1.36 12.95
N ILE A 60 7.40 -0.15 13.34
CA ILE A 60 7.34 0.28 14.76
C ILE A 60 6.31 -0.55 15.54
N LEU A 61 5.13 -0.79 14.96
CA LEU A 61 4.09 -1.60 15.59
C LEU A 61 4.51 -3.07 15.73
N VAL A 62 5.15 -3.65 14.72
CA VAL A 62 5.68 -5.02 14.77
C VAL A 62 6.75 -5.14 15.85
N TRP A 63 7.61 -4.14 15.99
CA TRP A 63 8.64 -4.14 17.02
C TRP A 63 8.04 -4.05 18.43
N LYS A 64 6.97 -3.26 18.62
CA LYS A 64 6.31 -3.06 19.92
C LYS A 64 5.35 -4.18 20.33
N PHE A 65 4.54 -4.70 19.41
CA PHE A 65 3.44 -5.63 19.69
C PHE A 65 3.65 -7.04 19.13
N GLY A 66 4.69 -7.25 18.31
CA GLY A 66 4.97 -8.51 17.65
C GLY A 66 4.12 -8.76 16.41
N ASN A 67 4.61 -9.62 15.50
CA ASN A 67 3.97 -9.84 14.19
C ASN A 67 2.54 -10.41 14.29
N LYS A 68 2.26 -11.35 15.21
CA LYS A 68 0.95 -12.02 15.29
C LYS A 68 -0.21 -11.05 15.50
N ILE A 69 -0.05 -10.09 16.42
CA ILE A 69 -1.10 -9.11 16.74
C ILE A 69 -1.23 -8.12 15.59
N VAL A 70 -0.11 -7.61 15.07
CA VAL A 70 -0.11 -6.61 14.00
C VAL A 70 -0.73 -7.17 12.72
N ASN A 71 -0.38 -8.39 12.30
CA ASN A 71 -1.01 -9.02 11.13
C ASN A 71 -2.52 -9.22 11.30
N LYS A 72 -3.01 -9.52 12.52
CA LYS A 72 -4.46 -9.64 12.78
C LYS A 72 -5.18 -8.31 12.58
N VAL A 73 -4.58 -7.22 13.08
CA VAL A 73 -5.13 -5.86 12.90
C VAL A 73 -5.10 -5.45 11.42
N GLN A 74 -3.99 -5.71 10.72
CA GLN A 74 -3.89 -5.43 9.29
C GLN A 74 -4.91 -6.19 8.46
N PHE A 75 -5.16 -7.45 8.79
CA PHE A 75 -6.19 -8.23 8.12
C PHE A 75 -7.58 -7.65 8.36
N ALA A 76 -7.88 -7.17 9.59
CA ALA A 76 -9.14 -6.49 9.87
C ALA A 76 -9.29 -5.18 9.07
N ILE A 77 -8.22 -4.39 8.95
CA ILE A 77 -8.19 -3.18 8.12
C ILE A 77 -8.45 -3.54 6.64
N LEU A 78 -7.80 -4.58 6.12
CA LEU A 78 -7.99 -5.03 4.74
C LEU A 78 -9.44 -5.45 4.49
N LEU A 79 -10.02 -6.22 5.41
CA LEU A 79 -11.40 -6.70 5.32
C LEU A 79 -12.39 -5.51 5.38
N PHE A 80 -12.09 -4.50 6.20
CA PHE A 80 -12.87 -3.27 6.25
C PHE A 80 -12.80 -2.48 4.93
N ILE A 81 -11.62 -2.36 4.31
CA ILE A 81 -11.47 -1.71 2.99
C ILE A 81 -12.29 -2.46 1.93
N ILE A 82 -12.23 -3.79 1.91
CA ILE A 82 -13.01 -4.63 0.99
C ILE A 82 -14.52 -4.41 1.23
N LEU A 83 -14.97 -4.34 2.48
CA LEU A 83 -16.36 -4.07 2.82
C LEU A 83 -16.80 -2.69 2.31
N LEU A 84 -16.00 -1.64 2.52
CA LEU A 84 -16.30 -0.31 2.00
C LEU A 84 -16.39 -0.30 0.48
N TRP A 85 -15.50 -1.03 -0.20
CA TRP A 85 -15.55 -1.18 -1.65
C TRP A 85 -16.82 -1.90 -2.12
N MET A 86 -17.25 -2.97 -1.42
CA MET A 86 -18.52 -3.64 -1.71
C MET A 86 -19.72 -2.72 -1.50
N VAL A 87 -19.76 -1.95 -0.41
CA VAL A 87 -20.84 -0.98 -0.15
C VAL A 87 -20.91 0.03 -1.29
N ARG A 88 -19.77 0.59 -1.70
CA ARG A 88 -19.72 1.53 -2.84
C ARG A 88 -20.20 0.87 -4.13
N PHE A 89 -19.79 -0.36 -4.40
CA PHE A 89 -20.20 -1.11 -5.58
C PHE A 89 -21.72 -1.31 -5.62
N VAL A 90 -22.32 -1.71 -4.50
CA VAL A 90 -23.76 -1.90 -4.38
C VAL A 90 -24.51 -0.57 -4.56
N LEU A 91 -24.05 0.53 -3.93
CA LEU A 91 -24.67 1.84 -4.09
C LEU A 91 -24.64 2.32 -5.55
N ASN A 92 -23.52 2.13 -6.26
CA ASN A 92 -23.39 2.45 -7.68
C ASN A 92 -24.25 1.58 -8.62
N LEU A 93 -24.82 0.47 -8.14
CA LEU A 93 -25.77 -0.32 -8.94
C LEU A 93 -27.20 0.25 -8.86
N PHE A 94 -27.50 1.04 -7.82
CA PHE A 94 -28.82 1.60 -7.58
C PHE A 94 -28.94 3.09 -7.92
N LEU A 95 -27.81 3.81 -7.92
CA LEU A 95 -27.68 5.22 -8.35
C LEU A 95 -27.18 5.30 -9.79
#